data_AF-A0A382M1N1-F1
#
_entry.id   AF-A0A382M1N1-F1
#
_cell.length_a   1.000
_cell.length_b   1.000
_cell.length_c   1.000
_cell.angle_alpha   90.00
_cell.angle_beta   90.00
_cell.angle_gamma   90.00
#
_symmetry.space_group_name_H-M   'P 1'
#
loop_
_entity.id
_entity.type
_entity.pdbx_description
1 polymer ?
#
loop_
_entity_poly.entity_id
_entity_poly.type
_entity_poly.pdbx_seq_one_letter_code
_entity_poly.pdbx_strand_id
1 'polypeptide(L)' 'MATVKELHAKIKEHFEEFDKNHEAHSEKGNKAAGGRARKHIGEIKKLVTDYRKASISQSKK' A
#
# COMPACT_ATOMS: atom_id res chain seq x y z
N MET A 1 -7.00 -14.74 -10.03
CA MET A 1 -6.48 -13.36 -9.92
C MET A 1 -7.25 -12.64 -8.83
N ALA A 2 -6.59 -11.85 -7.98
CA ALA A 2 -7.29 -11.04 -6.98
C ALA A 2 -8.21 -10.02 -7.68
N THR A 3 -9.37 -9.76 -7.09
CA THR A 3 -10.35 -8.79 -7.58
C THR A 3 -9.87 -7.36 -7.31
N VAL A 4 -10.40 -6.40 -8.06
CA VAL A 4 -10.12 -4.96 -7.84
C VAL A 4 -10.42 -4.55 -6.39
N LYS A 5 -11.50 -5.09 -5.81
CA LYS A 5 -11.90 -4.82 -4.43
C LYS A 5 -10.87 -5.35 -3.42
N GLU A 6 -10.35 -6.55 -3.62
CA GLU A 6 -9.31 -7.14 -2.77
C GLU A 6 -7.99 -6.39 -2.88
N LEU A 7 -7.59 -6.00 -4.10
CA LEU A 7 -6.38 -5.21 -4.33
C LEU A 7 -6.49 -3.83 -3.69
N HIS A 8 -7.64 -3.18 -3.82
CA HIS A 8 -7.92 -1.91 -3.14
C HIS A 8 -7.82 -2.03 -1.62
N ALA A 9 -8.43 -3.07 -1.03
CA ALA A 9 -8.37 -3.31 0.41
C ALA A 9 -6.94 -3.49 0.91
N LYS A 10 -6.12 -4.29 0.19
CA LYS A 10 -4.69 -4.50 0.52
C LYS A 10 -3.87 -3.22 0.39
N ILE A 11 -4.11 -2.43 -0.65
CA ILE A 11 -3.43 -1.13 -0.82
C ILE A 11 -3.78 -0.21 0.35
N LYS A 12 -5.05 -0.15 0.74
CA LYS A 12 -5.51 0.68 1.86
C LYS A 12 -4.87 0.26 3.18
N GLU A 13 -4.85 -1.03 3.49
CA GLU A 13 -4.20 -1.57 4.69
C GLU A 13 -2.71 -1.21 4.76
N HIS A 14 -1.98 -1.40 3.66
CA HIS A 14 -0.57 -1.00 3.61
C HIS A 14 -0.37 0.52 3.66
N PHE A 15 -1.31 1.31 3.13
CA PHE A 15 -1.24 2.77 3.21
C PHE A 15 -1.42 3.27 4.64
N GLU A 16 -2.40 2.74 5.38
CA GLU A 16 -2.62 3.08 6.79
C GLU A 16 -1.38 2.75 7.66
N GLU A 17 -0.78 1.58 7.45
CA GLU A 17 0.46 1.22 8.13
C GLU A 17 1.66 2.07 7.68
N PHE A 18 1.75 2.41 6.40
CA PHE A 18 2.78 3.32 5.90
C PHE A 18 2.68 4.69 6.59
N ASP A 19 1.50 5.28 6.59
CA ASP A 19 1.23 6.63 7.10
C ASP A 19 1.53 6.72 8.60
N LYS A 20 0.95 5.82 9.40
CA LYS A 20 1.19 5.71 10.84
C LYS A 20 2.68 5.57 11.19
N ASN A 21 3.41 4.72 10.46
CA ASN A 21 4.84 4.52 10.72
C ASN A 21 5.68 5.69 10.19
N HIS A 22 5.24 6.38 9.13
CA HIS A 22 5.89 7.58 8.61
C HIS A 22 5.80 8.73 9.60
N GLU A 23 4.60 9.02 10.11
CA GLU A 23 4.37 10.04 11.15
C GLU A 23 5.21 9.76 12.39
N ALA A 24 5.18 8.53 12.92
CA ALA A 24 5.98 8.14 14.07
C ALA A 24 7.50 8.28 13.84
N HIS A 25 7.98 8.10 12.61
CA HIS A 25 9.37 8.35 12.26
C HIS A 25 9.68 9.85 12.17
N SER A 26 8.79 10.64 11.54
CA SER A 26 8.94 12.07 11.28
C SER A 26 8.93 12.88 12.58
N GLU A 27 8.01 12.59 13.50
CA GLU A 27 7.86 13.35 14.73
C GLU A 27 8.91 13.00 15.80
N LYS A 28 9.24 11.71 15.92
CA LYS A 28 10.00 11.17 17.07
C LYS A 28 11.36 10.59 16.69
N GLY A 29 11.74 10.64 15.41
CA GLY A 29 12.99 10.04 14.92
C GLY A 29 13.04 8.52 15.08
N ASN A 30 11.90 7.84 15.25
CA ASN A 30 11.87 6.41 15.52
C ASN A 30 12.38 5.61 14.30
N LYS A 31 13.61 5.08 14.37
CA LYS A 31 14.26 4.37 13.26
C LYS A 31 13.52 3.09 12.86
N ALA A 32 12.92 2.37 13.82
CA ALA A 32 12.16 1.16 13.55
C ALA A 32 10.88 1.47 12.76
N ALA A 33 10.18 2.55 13.11
CA ALA A 33 9.03 3.04 12.36
C ALA A 33 9.41 3.41 10.93
N GLY A 34 10.55 4.10 10.72
CA GLY A 34 11.04 4.41 9.38
C GLY A 34 11.33 3.17 8.53
N GLY A 35 11.84 2.09 9.13
CA GLY A 35 12.01 0.79 8.46
C GLY A 35 10.68 0.15 8.05
N ARG A 36 9.67 0.20 8.93
CA ARG A 36 8.32 -0.32 8.66
C ARG A 36 7.61 0.48 7.57
N ALA A 37 7.69 1.81 7.61
CA ALA A 37 7.13 2.68 6.57
C ALA A 37 7.69 2.31 5.18
N ARG A 38 9.02 2.15 5.06
CA ARG A 38 9.67 1.72 3.81
C ARG A 38 9.22 0.33 3.34
N LYS A 39 8.95 -0.59 4.25
CA LYS A 39 8.40 -1.91 3.92
C LYS A 39 7.00 -1.77 3.30
N HIS A 40 6.09 -1.07 3.98
CA HIS A 40 4.70 -0.96 3.54
C HIS A 40 4.52 -0.20 2.22
N ILE A 41 5.26 0.91 2.01
CA ILE A 41 5.24 1.61 0.71
C ILE A 41 5.80 0.73 -0.43
N GLY A 42 6.75 -0.16 -0.11
CA GLY A 42 7.27 -1.16 -1.04
C GLY A 42 6.21 -2.21 -1.44
N GLU A 43 5.37 -2.65 -0.52
CA GLU A 43 4.25 -3.55 -0.83
C GLU A 43 3.18 -2.86 -1.67
N ILE A 44 2.85 -1.59 -1.39
CA ILE A 44 1.95 -0.79 -2.25
C ILE A 44 2.48 -0.75 -3.68
N LYS A 45 3.78 -0.47 -3.89
CA LYS A 45 4.40 -0.43 -5.22
C LYS A 45 4.18 -1.72 -6.02
N LYS A 46 4.21 -2.88 -5.37
CA LYS A 46 3.95 -4.18 -6.04
C LYS A 46 2.50 -4.30 -6.50
N LEU A 47 1.55 -3.77 -5.72
CA LEU A 47 0.11 -3.91 -5.97
C LEU A 47 -0.45 -2.91 -6.99
N VAL A 48 0.20 -1.75 -7.20
CA VAL A 48 -0.31 -0.68 -8.09
C VAL A 48 -0.55 -1.17 -9.52
N THR A 49 0.39 -1.94 -10.09
CA THR A 49 0.28 -2.45 -11.46
C THR A 49 -0.87 -3.45 -11.59
N ASP A 50 -1.00 -4.35 -10.61
CA ASP A 50 -2.05 -5.37 -10.61
C ASP A 50 -3.43 -4.74 -10.43
N TYR A 51 -3.56 -3.74 -9.55
CA TYR A 51 -4.79 -2.97 -9.39
C TYR A 51 -5.20 -2.30 -10.71
N ARG A 52 -4.26 -1.61 -11.39
CA ARG A 52 -4.53 -0.96 -12.68
C ARG A 52 -5.01 -1.98 -13.73
N LYS A 53 -4.34 -3.12 -13.86
CA LYS A 53 -4.72 -4.18 -14.81
C LYS A 53 -6.10 -4.73 -14.50
N ALA A 54 -6.37 -5.06 -13.25
CA ALA A 54 -7.66 -5.59 -12.81
C ALA A 54 -8.80 -4.58 -13.04
N SER A 55 -8.55 -3.30 -12.77
CA SER A 55 -9.52 -2.21 -12.99
C SER A 55 -9.88 -2.05 -14.46
N ILE A 56 -8.88 -2.01 -15.36
CA ILE A 56 -9.12 -1.94 -16.81
C ILE A 56 -9.83 -3.19 -17.32
N SER A 57 -9.49 -4.37 -16.81
CA SER A 57 -10.17 -5.61 -17.20
C SER A 57 -11.63 -5.63 -16.73
N GLN A 58 -11.93 -5.01 -15.58
CA GLN A 58 -13.29 -4.90 -15.07
C GLN A 58 -14.13 -3.91 -15.89
N SER A 59 -13.54 -2.80 -16.37
CA SER A 59 -14.26 -1.78 -17.16
C SER A 59 -14.59 -2.20 -18.59
N LYS A 60 -14.03 -3.32 -19.05
CA LYS A 60 -14.27 -3.89 -20.39
C LYS A 60 -15.26 -5.06 -20.37
N LYS A 61 -15.73 -5.44 -19.18
CA LYS A 61 -16.83 -6.40 -18.99
C LYS A 61 -18.14 -5.63 -18.85
#